data_AF-A0A931ZEW6-F1
#
_entry.id   AF-A0A931ZEW6-F1
#
_cell.length_a   1.000
_cell.length_b   1.000
_cell.length_c   1.000
_cell.angle_alpha   90.00
_cell.angle_beta   90.00
_cell.angle_gamma   90.00
#
_symmetry.space_group_name_H-M   'P 1'
#
loop_
_entity.id
_entity.type
_entity.pdbx_description
1 polymer ?
#
loop_
_entity_poly.entity_id
_entity_poly.type
_entity_poly.pdbx_seq_one_letter_code
_entity_poly.pdbx_strand_id
1 'polypeptide(L)'
;MEFELKSYIAEALELARKCADGRVPFKLHGRDYAKEPLGRLIPGFKKLSDCPALVKQLESFCAERNFIAHQALASCIDPDGDFDFGTSRKEVARLAKIEKEAKSLVEAIHAEALKFRAQLDFYDMDRAQAS
;
A
#
# COMPACT_ATOMS: atom_id res chain seq x y z
N MET A 1 2.18 6.18 0.98
CA MET A 1 1.47 4.89 1.15
C MET A 1 1.59 3.93 -0.04
N GLU A 2 1.32 4.33 -1.29
CA GLU A 2 1.44 3.38 -2.43
C GLU A 2 2.87 2.88 -2.63
N PHE A 3 3.86 3.75 -2.43
CA PHE A 3 5.27 3.39 -2.51
C PHE A 3 5.65 2.34 -1.45
N GLU A 4 5.10 2.45 -0.25
CA GLU A 4 5.39 1.64 0.92
C GLU A 4 4.79 0.25 0.77
N LEU A 5 3.58 0.14 0.19
CA LEU A 5 3.05 -1.16 -0.23
C LEU A 5 3.86 -1.79 -1.36
N LYS A 6 4.34 -1.01 -2.34
CA LYS A 6 5.22 -1.53 -3.39
C LYS A 6 6.53 -2.05 -2.81
N SER A 7 7.14 -1.29 -1.89
CA SER A 7 8.36 -1.69 -1.19
C SER A 7 8.14 -2.98 -0.42
N TYR A 8 7.07 -3.04 0.39
CA TYR A 8 6.70 -4.24 1.14
C TYR A 8 6.58 -5.47 0.23
N ILE A 9 5.79 -5.36 -0.85
CA ILE A 9 5.55 -6.48 -1.78
C ILE A 9 6.86 -6.91 -2.45
N ALA A 10 7.68 -5.95 -2.88
CA ALA A 10 8.96 -6.24 -3.52
C ALA A 10 9.91 -6.98 -2.58
N GLU A 11 10.06 -6.50 -1.35
CA GLU A 11 10.95 -7.09 -0.34
C GLU A 11 10.44 -8.49 0.09
N ALA A 12 9.13 -8.66 0.31
CA ALA A 12 8.55 -9.94 0.68
C ALA A 12 8.68 -11.00 -0.43
N LEU A 13 8.47 -10.61 -1.69
CA LEU A 13 8.70 -11.50 -2.84
C LEU A 13 10.19 -11.87 -2.99
N GLU A 14 11.09 -10.93 -2.72
CA GLU A 14 12.53 -11.17 -2.76
C GLU A 14 12.98 -12.15 -1.67
N LEU A 15 12.46 -11.99 -0.45
CA LEU A 15 12.70 -12.96 0.62
C LEU A 15 12.19 -14.35 0.24
N ALA A 16 10.95 -14.44 -0.26
CA ALA A 16 10.38 -15.72 -0.70
C ALA A 16 11.23 -16.38 -1.80
N ARG A 17 11.73 -15.58 -2.75
CA ARG A 17 12.64 -16.05 -3.81
C ARG A 17 13.96 -16.58 -3.23
N LYS A 18 14.55 -15.87 -2.27
CA LYS A 18 15.78 -16.30 -1.57
C LYS A 18 15.57 -17.59 -0.78
N CYS A 19 14.46 -17.72 -0.06
CA CYS A 19 14.10 -18.94 0.67
C CYS A 19 13.87 -20.15 -0.25
N ALA A 20 13.35 -19.93 -1.46
CA ALA A 20 13.19 -21.00 -2.45
C ALA A 20 14.52 -21.52 -3.01
N ASP A 21 15.61 -20.76 -2.90
CA ASP A 21 16.99 -21.18 -3.21
C ASP A 21 17.13 -21.86 -4.60
N GLY A 22 16.39 -21.39 -5.60
CA GLY A 22 16.38 -21.96 -6.95
C GLY A 22 15.80 -23.39 -7.06
N ARG A 23 15.28 -23.95 -5.96
CA ARG A 23 14.67 -25.30 -5.92
C ARG A 23 13.31 -25.35 -6.59
N VAL A 24 12.68 -24.17 -6.77
CA VAL A 24 11.37 -24.02 -7.41
C VAL A 24 11.41 -22.80 -8.33
N PRO A 25 10.83 -22.88 -9.55
CA PRO A 25 10.70 -21.70 -10.41
C PRO A 25 9.85 -20.60 -9.75
N PHE A 26 10.49 -19.49 -9.37
CA PHE A 26 9.82 -18.32 -8.79
C PHE A 26 9.69 -17.22 -9.83
N LYS A 27 8.48 -16.96 -10.32
CA LYS A 27 8.20 -16.03 -11.44
C LYS A 27 7.67 -14.66 -11.01
N LEU A 28 7.32 -14.49 -9.74
CA LEU A 28 6.77 -13.23 -9.22
C LEU A 28 7.91 -12.28 -8.85
N HIS A 29 7.75 -11.00 -9.19
CA HIS A 29 8.74 -9.97 -8.87
C HIS A 29 8.08 -8.67 -8.43
N GLY A 30 8.78 -7.88 -7.59
CA GLY A 30 8.28 -6.57 -7.15
C GLY A 30 7.98 -5.59 -8.30
N ARG A 31 8.71 -5.72 -9.42
CA ARG A 31 8.46 -4.95 -10.65
C ARG A 31 7.08 -5.16 -11.27
N ASP A 32 6.45 -6.31 -11.00
CA ASP A 32 5.10 -6.62 -11.48
C ASP A 32 4.06 -5.66 -10.86
N TYR A 33 4.41 -4.99 -9.76
CA TYR A 33 3.55 -4.05 -9.03
C TYR A 33 3.97 -2.58 -9.19
N ALA A 34 5.04 -2.29 -9.95
CA ALA A 34 5.64 -0.96 -10.01
C ALA A 34 4.66 0.15 -10.48
N LYS A 35 3.76 -0.20 -11.40
CA LYS A 35 2.76 0.73 -11.97
C LYS A 35 1.35 0.53 -11.44
N GLU A 36 1.16 -0.39 -10.51
CA GLU A 36 -0.18 -0.71 -10.01
C GLU A 36 -0.66 0.38 -9.02
N PRO A 37 -1.95 0.77 -9.09
CA PRO A 37 -2.56 1.70 -8.15
C PRO A 37 -2.86 1.03 -6.81
N LEU A 38 -3.09 1.84 -5.76
CA LEU A 38 -3.38 1.36 -4.40
C LEU A 38 -4.34 0.17 -4.33
N GLY A 39 -5.50 0.26 -5.00
CA GLY A 39 -6.52 -0.78 -4.95
C GLY A 39 -6.06 -2.14 -5.50
N ARG A 40 -5.08 -2.16 -6.40
CA ARG A 40 -4.48 -3.39 -6.94
C ARG A 40 -3.26 -3.87 -6.15
N LEU A 41 -2.62 -2.98 -5.38
CA LEU A 41 -1.55 -3.34 -4.44
C LEU A 41 -2.09 -4.10 -3.23
N ILE A 42 -3.28 -3.73 -2.72
CA ILE A 42 -3.87 -4.33 -1.52
C ILE A 42 -4.05 -5.86 -1.63
N PRO A 43 -4.58 -6.42 -2.73
CA PRO A 43 -4.62 -7.88 -2.91
C PRO A 43 -3.23 -8.54 -2.92
N GLY A 44 -2.21 -7.88 -3.46
CA GLY A 44 -0.83 -8.37 -3.43
C GLY A 44 -0.28 -8.40 -2.00
N PHE A 45 -0.45 -7.31 -1.28
CA PHE A 45 -0.11 -7.20 0.15
C PHE A 45 -0.82 -8.25 1.00
N LYS A 46 -2.13 -8.46 0.80
CA LYS A 46 -2.93 -9.46 1.53
C LYS A 46 -2.40 -10.89 1.37
N LYS A 47 -1.79 -11.23 0.24
CA LYS A 47 -1.20 -12.56 0.01
C LYS A 47 0.13 -12.76 0.74
N LEU A 48 0.80 -11.68 1.12
CA LEU A 48 2.15 -11.67 1.67
C LEU A 48 2.20 -11.28 3.16
N SER A 49 1.16 -10.62 3.67
CA SER A 49 1.02 -10.22 5.07
C SER A 49 0.16 -11.20 5.86
N ASP A 50 0.48 -11.35 7.15
CA ASP A 50 -0.32 -12.09 8.14
C ASP A 50 -1.21 -11.17 9.00
N CYS A 51 -1.36 -9.90 8.62
CA CYS A 51 -2.10 -8.88 9.35
C CYS A 51 -3.45 -8.52 8.67
N PRO A 52 -4.52 -9.31 8.86
CA PRO A 52 -5.82 -9.08 8.23
C PRO A 52 -6.49 -7.78 8.69
N ALA A 53 -6.15 -7.29 9.88
CA ALA A 53 -6.65 -6.01 10.38
C ALA A 53 -6.13 -4.84 9.55
N LEU A 54 -4.82 -4.82 9.24
CA LEU A 54 -4.21 -3.79 8.40
C LEU A 54 -4.76 -3.82 6.97
N VAL A 55 -4.99 -5.01 6.41
CA VAL A 55 -5.65 -5.16 5.10
C VAL A 55 -7.02 -4.48 5.08
N LYS A 56 -7.87 -4.73 6.09
CA LYS A 56 -9.19 -4.09 6.17
C LYS A 56 -9.11 -2.57 6.29
N GLN A 57 -8.14 -2.06 7.05
CA GLN A 57 -7.92 -0.61 7.17
C GLN A 57 -7.51 0.01 5.84
N LEU A 58 -6.61 -0.65 5.08
CA LEU A 58 -6.20 -0.22 3.75
C LEU A 58 -7.38 -0.23 2.74
N GLU A 59 -8.23 -1.26 2.78
CA GLU A 59 -9.42 -1.35 1.94
C GLU A 59 -10.39 -0.19 2.24
N SER A 60 -10.68 0.06 3.52
CA SER A 60 -11.54 1.17 3.95
C SER A 60 -10.97 2.52 3.53
N PHE A 61 -9.68 2.74 3.74
CA PHE A 61 -9.00 3.96 3.33
C PHE A 61 -9.07 4.17 1.82
N CYS A 62 -8.83 3.12 1.03
CA CYS A 62 -8.87 3.20 -0.43
C CYS A 62 -10.27 3.57 -0.93
N ALA A 63 -11.31 2.96 -0.34
CA ALA A 63 -12.70 3.29 -0.67
C ALA A 63 -13.03 4.76 -0.36
N GLU A 64 -12.65 5.25 0.83
CA GLU A 64 -12.90 6.63 1.26
C GLU A 64 -12.13 7.65 0.40
N ARG A 65 -10.85 7.40 0.12
CA ARG A 65 -10.05 8.23 -0.80
C ARG A 65 -10.69 8.30 -2.19
N ASN A 66 -11.12 7.16 -2.73
CA ASN A 66 -11.73 7.13 -4.06
C ASN A 66 -13.07 7.86 -4.06
N PHE A 67 -13.87 7.74 -2.99
CA PHE A 67 -15.12 8.51 -2.84
C PHE A 67 -14.86 10.01 -2.91
N ILE A 68 -13.89 10.53 -2.13
CA ILE A 68 -13.57 11.96 -2.13
C ILE A 68 -13.06 12.41 -3.49
N ALA A 69 -12.20 11.61 -4.14
CA ALA A 69 -11.70 11.93 -5.48
C ALA A 69 -12.85 12.02 -6.51
N HIS A 70 -13.80 11.09 -6.49
CA HIS A 70 -14.96 11.14 -7.37
C HIS A 70 -15.87 12.32 -7.08
N GLN A 71 -16.06 12.68 -5.80
CA GLN A 71 -16.84 13.84 -5.40
C GLN A 71 -16.22 15.14 -5.92
N ALA A 72 -14.91 15.30 -5.78
CA ALA A 72 -14.17 16.46 -6.29
C ALA A 72 -14.23 16.56 -7.82
N LEU A 73 -14.16 15.43 -8.52
CA LEU A 73 -14.34 15.41 -9.98
C LEU A 73 -15.74 15.84 -10.38
N ALA A 74 -16.78 15.34 -9.68
CA ALA A 74 -18.15 15.72 -9.94
C ALA A 74 -18.38 17.23 -9.74
N SER A 75 -17.82 17.82 -8.68
CA SER A 75 -17.91 19.26 -8.45
C SER A 75 -17.20 20.11 -9.51
N CYS A 76 -16.15 19.59 -10.14
CA CYS A 76 -15.45 20.30 -11.22
C CYS A 76 -16.17 20.20 -12.58
N ILE A 77 -17.06 19.23 -12.75
CA ILE A 77 -17.77 18.95 -14.01
C ILE A 77 -19.20 19.51 -13.97
N ASP A 78 -19.66 20.04 -12.83
CA ASP A 78 -20.98 20.65 -12.65
C ASP A 78 -21.13 21.94 -13.49
N PRO A 79 -21.85 21.90 -14.64
CA PRO A 79 -22.00 23.05 -15.53
C PRO A 79 -23.06 24.03 -15.02
N ASP A 80 -23.96 23.57 -14.15
CA ASP A 80 -25.15 24.30 -13.72
C ASP A 80 -24.91 25.06 -12.40
N GLY A 81 -23.80 24.80 -11.70
CA GLY A 81 -23.36 25.57 -10.54
C GLY A 81 -24.22 25.37 -9.28
N ASP A 82 -25.04 24.31 -9.26
CA ASP A 82 -25.94 23.95 -8.15
C ASP A 82 -25.18 23.33 -6.95
N PHE A 83 -23.85 23.20 -7.03
CA PHE A 83 -23.04 22.63 -5.96
C PHE A 83 -22.97 23.53 -4.71
N ASP A 84 -23.61 23.08 -3.62
CA ASP A 84 -23.70 23.78 -2.34
C ASP A 84 -22.34 23.94 -1.64
N PHE A 85 -21.89 25.18 -1.46
CA PHE A 85 -20.67 25.55 -0.72
C PHE A 85 -20.71 25.16 0.78
N GLY A 86 -21.89 24.87 1.35
CA GLY A 86 -22.05 24.34 2.71
C GLY A 86 -21.41 22.96 2.94
N THR A 87 -21.12 22.24 1.85
CA THR A 87 -20.45 20.92 1.81
C THR A 87 -18.97 21.02 2.21
N SER A 88 -18.35 22.20 2.05
CA SER A 88 -16.91 22.40 2.16
C SER A 88 -16.33 22.10 3.56
N ARG A 89 -17.05 22.38 4.66
CA ARG A 89 -16.55 22.11 6.02
C ARG A 89 -16.51 20.60 6.35
N LYS A 90 -17.49 19.83 5.87
CA LYS A 90 -17.51 18.36 6.04
C LYS A 90 -16.43 17.70 5.19
N GLU A 91 -16.17 18.22 4.00
CA GLU A 91 -15.11 17.76 3.11
C GLU A 91 -13.72 18.03 3.68
N VAL A 92 -13.47 19.23 4.22
CA VAL A 92 -12.22 19.57 4.90
C VAL A 92 -11.96 18.63 6.08
N ALA A 93 -12.99 18.31 6.88
CA ALA A 93 -12.86 17.38 8.00
C ALA A 93 -12.54 15.94 7.52
N ARG A 94 -13.16 15.47 6.42
CA ARG A 94 -12.87 14.16 5.82
C ARG A 94 -11.46 14.10 5.24
N LEU A 95 -11.00 15.15 4.57
CA LEU A 95 -9.64 15.26 4.05
C LEU A 95 -8.60 15.20 5.17
N ALA A 96 -8.79 15.98 6.24
CA ALA A 96 -7.90 15.95 7.40
C ALA A 96 -7.87 14.55 8.07
N LYS A 97 -9.01 13.87 8.12
CA LYS A 97 -9.11 12.49 8.61
C LYS A 97 -8.32 11.52 7.73
N ILE A 98 -8.50 11.57 6.40
CA ILE A 98 -7.74 10.74 5.45
C ILE A 98 -6.24 11.00 5.62
N GLU A 99 -5.80 12.25 5.74
CA GLU A 99 -4.38 12.55 5.86
C GLU A 99 -3.76 11.92 7.12
N LYS A 100 -4.48 11.99 8.25
CA LYS A 100 -4.05 11.34 9.49
C LYS A 100 -4.02 9.82 9.36
N GLU A 101 -5.07 9.23 8.79
CA GLU A 101 -5.14 7.79 8.55
C GLU A 101 -4.01 7.31 7.63
N ALA A 102 -3.67 8.07 6.59
CA ALA A 102 -2.57 7.74 5.68
C ALA A 102 -1.23 7.63 6.41
N LYS A 103 -0.94 8.56 7.33
CA LYS A 103 0.30 8.54 8.14
C LYS A 103 0.35 7.29 9.02
N SER A 104 -0.73 7.01 9.75
CA SER A 104 -0.82 5.82 10.62
C SER A 104 -0.72 4.51 9.83
N LEU A 105 -1.30 4.44 8.63
CA LEU A 105 -1.19 3.27 7.76
C LEU A 105 0.23 3.04 7.26
N VAL A 106 0.96 4.10 6.91
CA VAL A 106 2.38 4.01 6.51
C VAL A 106 3.22 3.44 7.65
N GLU A 107 3.04 3.95 8.87
CA GLU A 107 3.73 3.42 10.06
C GLU A 107 3.39 1.95 10.31
N ALA A 108 2.12 1.57 10.17
CA ALA A 108 1.69 0.18 10.33
C ALA A 108 2.28 -0.75 9.26
N ILE A 109 2.37 -0.31 8.00
CA ILE A 109 3.03 -1.06 6.92
C ILE A 109 4.52 -1.26 7.23
N HIS A 110 5.21 -0.23 7.73
CA HIS A 110 6.60 -0.35 8.13
C HIS A 110 6.79 -1.32 9.29
N ALA A 111 5.95 -1.21 10.33
CA ALA A 111 5.98 -2.12 11.47
C ALA A 111 5.76 -3.58 11.05
N GLU A 112 4.83 -3.82 10.12
CA GLU A 112 4.61 -5.12 9.53
C GLU A 112 5.83 -5.62 8.74
N ALA A 113 6.48 -4.77 7.95
CA ALA A 113 7.64 -5.14 7.15
C ALA A 113 8.85 -5.54 8.03
N LEU A 114 9.00 -4.91 9.20
CA LEU A 114 10.07 -5.25 10.14
C LEU A 114 10.07 -6.72 10.57
N LYS A 115 8.91 -7.41 10.52
CA LYS A 115 8.81 -8.84 10.84
C LYS A 115 9.73 -9.73 10.00
N PHE A 116 10.02 -9.32 8.75
CA PHE A 116 10.80 -10.13 7.82
C PHE A 116 12.05 -9.43 7.28
N ARG A 117 12.16 -8.09 7.39
CA ARG A 117 13.35 -7.34 6.91
C ARG A 117 14.65 -7.82 7.53
N ALA A 118 14.66 -8.11 8.83
CA ALA A 118 15.85 -8.66 9.49
C ALA A 118 16.34 -9.95 8.81
N GLN A 119 15.42 -10.84 8.44
CA GLN A 119 15.76 -12.08 7.73
C GLN A 119 16.34 -11.79 6.34
N LEU A 120 15.74 -10.83 5.63
CA LEU A 120 16.22 -10.41 4.31
C LEU A 120 17.66 -9.86 4.38
N ASP A 121 17.95 -9.03 5.38
CA ASP A 121 19.28 -8.44 5.62
C ASP A 121 20.32 -9.52 5.93
N PHE A 122 19.98 -10.52 6.76
CA PHE A 122 20.88 -11.66 7.03
C PHE A 122 21.25 -12.41 5.75
N TYR A 123 20.28 -12.68 4.86
CA TYR A 123 20.56 -13.33 3.58
C TYR A 123 21.51 -12.54 2.67
N ASP A 124 21.45 -11.20 2.70
CA ASP A 124 22.34 -10.36 1.89
C ASP A 124 23.77 -10.34 2.46
N MET A 125 23.91 -10.32 3.79
CA MET A 125 25.21 -10.38 4.47
C MET A 125 25.94 -11.70 4.22
N ASP A 126 25.25 -12.83 4.31
CA ASP A 126 25.83 -14.16 4.07
C ASP A 126 26.37 -14.30 2.63
N ARG A 127 25.67 -13.72 1.65
CA ARG A 127 26.12 -13.70 0.25
C ARG A 127 27.33 -12.79 0.01
N ALA A 128 27.40 -11.65 0.70
CA ALA A 128 28.51 -10.73 0.59
C ALA A 128 29.84 -11.31 1.13
N GLN A 129 29.75 -12.27 2.07
CA GLN A 129 30.94 -12.98 2.60
C GLN A 129 31.35 -14.19 1.75
N ALA A 130 30.45 -14.70 0.91
CA ALA A 130 30.69 -15.86 0.03
C ALA A 130 31.13 -15.47 -1.41
N SER A 131 31.28 -14.17 -1.69
CA SER A 131 31.67 -13.59 -2.99
C SER A 131 33.05 -12.97 -2.91
#